data_AF-A0A8X6FJL2-F1
#
_entry.id   AF-A0A8X6FJL2-F1
#
_cell.length_a   1.000
_cell.length_b   1.000
_cell.length_c   1.000
_cell.angle_alpha   90.00
_cell.angle_beta   90.00
_cell.angle_gamma   90.00
#
_symmetry.space_group_name_H-M   'P 1'
#
loop_
_entity.id
_entity.type
_entity.pdbx_description
1 polymer ?
#
loop_
_entity_poly.entity_id
_entity_poly.type
_entity_poly.pdbx_seq_one_letter_code
_entity_poly.pdbx_strand_id
1 'polypeptide(L)'
;YKFNKDQVLQALPTVDVRGTVLERDCPLTVDFPCRPKKYRAYSGYCNNVQNPRWGNANTAYVRYLSPDYSNSVNSPRQSTTGGHLPGAHHVVLLSTLILRDLTLI
;
A
#
# COMPACT_ATOMS: atom_id res chain seq x y z
N TYR A 1 8.87 -18.97 5.78
CA TYR A 1 9.92 -18.08 5.24
C TYR A 1 9.78 -16.72 5.89
N LYS A 2 10.87 -16.14 6.41
CA LYS A 2 10.88 -14.84 7.10
C LYS A 2 11.77 -13.88 6.31
N PHE A 3 11.17 -12.93 5.61
CA PHE A 3 11.90 -11.89 4.89
C PHE A 3 12.30 -10.77 5.85
N ASN A 4 13.50 -10.24 5.69
CA ASN A 4 13.89 -9.02 6.38
C ASN A 4 13.30 -7.79 5.65
N LYS A 5 13.34 -6.61 6.30
CA LYS A 5 12.75 -5.38 5.75
C LYS A 5 13.42 -4.97 4.43
N ASP A 6 14.74 -5.07 4.35
CA ASP A 6 15.50 -4.63 3.17
C ASP A 6 15.20 -5.49 1.93
N GLN A 7 15.09 -6.82 2.10
CA GLN A 7 14.70 -7.75 1.05
C GLN A 7 13.32 -7.40 0.49
N VAL A 8 12.35 -7.07 1.35
CA VAL A 8 11.02 -6.71 0.89
C VAL A 8 11.00 -5.38 0.17
N LEU A 9 11.74 -4.39 0.66
CA LEU A 9 11.72 -3.03 0.13
C LEU A 9 12.51 -2.88 -1.17
N GLN A 10 13.68 -3.53 -1.24
CA GLN A 10 14.65 -3.28 -2.30
C GLN A 10 14.74 -4.42 -3.30
N ALA A 11 14.56 -5.67 -2.86
CA ALA A 11 14.75 -6.83 -3.74
C ALA A 11 13.44 -7.26 -4.43
N LEU A 12 12.37 -7.52 -3.66
CA LEU A 12 11.12 -8.07 -4.21
C LEU A 12 10.50 -7.28 -5.38
N PRO A 13 10.47 -5.94 -5.39
CA PRO A 13 9.92 -5.17 -6.50
C PRO A 13 10.71 -5.31 -7.81
N THR A 14 11.96 -5.77 -7.74
CA THR A 14 12.88 -5.88 -8.87
C THR A 14 13.01 -7.31 -9.41
N VAL A 15 12.41 -8.29 -8.73
CA VAL A 15 12.47 -9.70 -9.14
C VAL A 15 11.69 -9.89 -10.43
N ASP A 16 12.32 -10.57 -11.39
CA ASP A 16 11.64 -11.00 -12.60
C ASP A 16 10.68 -12.16 -12.28
N VAL A 17 9.39 -11.92 -12.52
CA VAL A 17 8.31 -12.88 -12.26
C VAL A 17 7.85 -13.61 -13.52
N ARG A 18 8.45 -13.34 -14.69
CA ARG A 18 8.10 -14.01 -15.95
C ARG A 18 8.42 -15.51 -15.88
N GLY A 19 7.52 -16.34 -16.41
CA GLY A 19 7.66 -17.80 -16.36
C GLY A 19 7.42 -18.41 -14.98
N THR A 20 6.99 -17.61 -13.99
CA THR A 20 6.65 -18.09 -12.65
C THR A 20 5.13 -18.09 -12.46
N VAL A 21 4.66 -18.74 -11.39
CA VAL A 21 3.23 -18.72 -11.01
C VAL A 21 2.71 -17.30 -10.72
N LEU A 22 3.59 -16.35 -10.41
CA LEU A 22 3.24 -14.97 -10.09
C LEU A 22 3.07 -14.07 -11.33
N GLU A 23 3.40 -14.57 -12.53
CA GLU A 23 3.32 -13.77 -13.77
C GLU A 23 1.91 -13.21 -14.01
N ARG A 24 0.87 -13.98 -13.65
CA ARG A 24 -0.52 -13.56 -13.82
C ARG A 24 -0.95 -12.51 -12.80
N ASP A 25 -0.40 -12.57 -11.59
CA ASP A 25 -0.78 -11.70 -10.48
C ASP A 25 0.00 -10.38 -10.49
N CYS A 26 1.22 -10.39 -11.06
CA CYS A 26 2.12 -9.24 -11.17
C CYS A 26 2.46 -8.95 -12.64
N PRO A 27 1.49 -8.52 -13.46
CA PRO A 27 1.73 -8.31 -14.88
C PRO A 27 2.69 -7.14 -15.11
N LEU A 28 3.69 -7.35 -15.96
CA LEU A 28 4.53 -6.26 -16.48
C LEU A 28 3.68 -5.38 -17.39
N THR A 29 3.57 -4.11 -17.04
CA THR A 29 2.75 -3.17 -17.80
C THR A 29 3.66 -2.30 -18.68
N VAL A 30 3.54 -2.43 -20.00
CA VAL A 30 4.33 -1.63 -20.96
C VAL A 30 3.57 -0.34 -21.26
N ASP A 31 4.24 0.81 -21.16
CA ASP A 31 3.64 2.10 -21.52
C ASP A 31 3.66 2.31 -23.03
N PHE A 32 2.58 2.88 -23.55
CA PHE A 32 2.47 3.27 -24.96
C PHE A 32 2.57 4.78 -25.11
N PRO A 33 3.04 5.29 -26.27
CA PRO A 33 3.13 6.72 -26.52
C PRO A 33 1.83 7.47 -26.18
N CYS A 34 1.92 8.36 -25.19
CA CYS A 34 0.82 9.18 -24.71
C CYS A 34 0.87 10.56 -25.38
N ARG A 35 -0.29 11.08 -25.80
CA ARG A 35 -0.44 12.43 -26.34
C ARG A 35 -1.63 13.13 -25.67
N PRO A 36 -1.58 14.45 -25.45
CA PRO A 36 -2.73 15.21 -24.94
C PRO A 36 -3.96 14.98 -25.80
N LYS A 37 -5.09 14.63 -25.16
CA LYS A 37 -6.40 14.48 -25.79
C LYS A 37 -7.39 15.42 -25.12
N LYS A 38 -8.47 15.75 -25.83
CA LYS A 38 -9.54 16.63 -25.31
C LYS A 38 -10.24 16.05 -24.07
N TYR A 39 -10.36 14.72 -24.00
CA TYR A 39 -11.08 14.02 -22.94
C TYR A 39 -10.18 13.01 -22.22
N ARG A 40 -10.47 12.77 -20.94
CA ARG A 40 -9.73 11.85 -20.09
C ARG A 40 -10.06 10.40 -20.45
N ALA A 41 -9.08 9.52 -20.32
CA ALA A 41 -9.33 8.08 -20.34
C ALA A 41 -10.13 7.68 -19.10
N TYR A 42 -11.03 6.71 -19.21
CA TYR A 42 -11.80 6.18 -18.08
C TYR A 42 -10.90 5.67 -16.95
N SER A 43 -9.78 5.06 -17.30
CA SER A 43 -8.80 4.57 -16.33
C SER A 43 -8.00 5.69 -15.67
N GLY A 44 -7.93 6.89 -16.27
CA GLY A 44 -7.00 7.95 -15.84
C GLY A 44 -5.62 7.88 -16.51
N TYR A 45 -5.40 6.90 -17.39
CA TYR A 45 -4.17 6.82 -18.20
C TYR A 45 -3.92 8.09 -19.02
N CYS A 46 -2.65 8.48 -19.14
CA CYS A 46 -2.19 9.61 -19.94
C CYS A 46 -2.67 10.99 -19.43
N ASN A 47 -3.10 11.08 -18.17
CA ASN A 47 -3.34 12.38 -17.53
C ASN A 47 -2.02 13.15 -17.32
N ASN A 48 -0.94 12.44 -16.96
CA ASN A 48 0.42 12.97 -16.95
C ASN A 48 1.19 12.42 -18.16
N VAL A 49 1.57 13.28 -19.11
CA VAL A 49 2.22 12.86 -20.36
C VAL A 49 3.63 12.31 -20.14
N GLN A 50 4.35 12.83 -19.15
CA GLN A 50 5.68 12.34 -18.79
C GLN A 50 5.62 10.99 -18.06
N ASN A 51 4.56 10.77 -17.26
CA ASN A 51 4.34 9.56 -16.49
C ASN A 51 2.89 9.06 -16.66
N PRO A 52 2.56 8.37 -17.77
CA PRO A 52 1.19 8.08 -18.17
C PRO A 52 0.33 7.33 -17.15
N ARG A 53 0.94 6.60 -16.20
CA ARG A 53 0.24 5.81 -15.19
C ARG A 53 0.04 6.52 -13.86
N TRP A 54 0.58 7.71 -13.65
CA TRP A 54 0.38 8.42 -12.39
C TRP A 54 -1.08 8.80 -12.20
N GLY A 55 -1.69 8.28 -11.13
CA GLY A 55 -3.11 8.48 -10.82
C GLY A 55 -4.07 7.61 -11.64
N ASN A 56 -3.56 6.59 -12.32
CA ASN A 56 -4.37 5.60 -13.02
C ASN A 56 -5.16 4.74 -11.99
N ALA A 57 -6.37 4.32 -12.35
CA ALA A 57 -7.18 3.44 -11.51
C ALA A 57 -6.58 2.02 -11.48
N ASN A 58 -6.92 1.25 -10.44
CA ASN A 58 -6.46 -0.13 -10.24
C ASN A 58 -4.91 -0.28 -10.21
N THR A 59 -4.19 0.74 -9.76
CA THR A 59 -2.76 0.67 -9.48
C THR A 59 -2.48 0.76 -7.98
N ALA A 60 -1.35 0.22 -7.54
CA ALA A 60 -0.93 0.31 -6.14
C ALA A 60 -0.79 1.78 -5.68
N TYR A 61 -1.14 2.05 -4.42
CA TYR A 61 -0.88 3.33 -3.80
C TYR A 61 0.63 3.54 -3.60
N VAL A 62 1.10 4.76 -3.90
CA VAL A 62 2.47 5.17 -3.59
C VAL A 62 2.65 5.22 -2.07
N ARG A 63 3.76 4.69 -1.59
CA ARG A 63 4.14 4.73 -0.17
C ARG A 63 5.31 5.70 0.02
N TYR A 64 5.11 6.74 0.84
CA TYR A 64 6.19 7.66 1.22
C TYR A 64 7.13 7.08 2.28
N LEU A 65 6.61 6.17 3.10
CA LEU A 65 7.37 5.45 4.12
C LEU A 65 7.23 3.95 3.88
N SER A 66 8.26 3.21 4.29
CA SER A 66 8.26 1.75 4.25
C SER A 66 7.08 1.16 5.04
N PRO A 67 6.36 0.15 4.51
CA PRO A 67 5.34 -0.56 5.27
C PRO A 67 5.92 -1.23 6.53
N ASP A 68 5.11 -1.27 7.59
CA ASP A 68 5.45 -1.96 8.85
C ASP A 68 4.47 -3.12 9.09
N TYR A 69 4.82 -4.29 8.54
CA TYR A 69 4.10 -5.54 8.73
C TYR A 69 4.83 -6.43 9.73
N SER A 70 4.10 -7.23 10.51
CA SER A 70 4.70 -8.14 11.50
C SER A 70 5.58 -9.21 10.87
N ASN A 71 5.25 -9.65 9.65
CA ASN A 71 6.05 -10.58 8.86
C ASN A 71 6.84 -9.90 7.72
N SER A 72 6.97 -8.57 7.76
CA SER A 72 7.54 -7.72 6.69
C SER A 72 6.78 -7.70 5.36
N VAL A 73 5.78 -8.56 5.12
CA VAL A 73 5.15 -8.75 3.79
C VAL A 73 3.69 -8.29 3.75
N ASN A 74 2.83 -8.87 4.60
CA ASN A 74 1.37 -8.65 4.51
C ASN A 74 0.60 -8.79 5.82
N SER A 75 1.20 -9.38 6.87
CA SER A 75 0.49 -9.61 8.12
C SER A 75 0.38 -8.30 8.89
N PRO A 76 -0.80 -7.98 9.48
CA PRO A 76 -0.99 -6.78 10.27
C PRO A 76 0.11 -6.57 11.31
N ARG A 77 0.43 -5.31 11.55
CA ARG A 77 1.38 -4.89 12.58
C ARG A 77 1.05 -5.51 13.93
N GLN A 78 2.09 -5.87 14.67
CA GLN A 78 2.00 -6.25 16.08
C GLN A 78 2.52 -5.14 16.99
N SER A 79 2.27 -5.24 18.29
CA SER A 79 2.85 -4.34 19.28
C SER A 79 4.38 -4.35 19.17
N THR A 80 5.02 -3.23 19.52
CA THR A 80 6.48 -3.17 19.67
C THR A 80 7.01 -4.16 20.71
N THR A 81 6.15 -4.56 21.65
CA THR A 81 6.43 -5.60 22.66
C THR A 81 6.13 -7.03 22.19
N GLY A 82 5.67 -7.22 20.95
CA GLY A 82 5.36 -8.53 20.35
C GLY A 82 3.95 -9.05 20.60
N GLY A 83 3.13 -8.35 21.38
CA GLY A 83 1.73 -8.70 21.64
C GLY A 83 0.74 -8.27 20.55
N HIS A 84 -0.52 -8.67 20.70
CA HIS A 84 -1.62 -8.22 19.85
C HIS A 84 -1.92 -6.74 20.10
N LEU A 85 -2.28 -6.02 19.04
CA LEU A 85 -2.80 -4.67 19.16
C LEU A 85 -4.22 -4.72 19.75
N PRO A 86 -4.62 -3.72 20.57
CA PRO A 86 -5.99 -3.61 21.03
C PRO A 86 -6.94 -3.52 19.84
N GLY A 87 -8.14 -4.11 19.98
CA GLY A 87 -9.15 -4.05 18.94
C GLY A 87 -9.54 -2.60 18.63
N ALA A 88 -9.73 -2.27 17.35
CA ALA A 88 -9.99 -0.90 16.91
C ALA A 88 -11.19 -0.26 17.65
N HIS A 89 -12.27 -1.02 17.85
CA HIS A 89 -13.43 -0.57 18.62
C HIS A 89 -13.11 -0.30 20.10
N HIS A 90 -12.25 -1.13 20.71
CA HIS A 90 -11.86 -0.93 22.10
C HIS A 90 -11.08 0.38 22.28
N VAL A 91 -10.19 0.72 21.33
CA VAL A 91 -9.46 2.00 21.34
C VAL A 91 -10.42 3.18 21.25
N VAL A 92 -11.42 3.12 20.35
CA VAL A 92 -12.42 4.18 20.19
C VAL A 92 -13.25 4.34 21.47
N LEU A 93 -13.71 3.23 22.07
CA LEU A 93 -14.47 3.27 23.31
C LEU A 93 -13.67 3.87 24.47
N LEU A 94 -12.42 3.43 24.66
CA LEU A 94 -11.56 4.00 25.70
C LEU A 94 -11.32 5.50 25.48
N SER A 95 -11.04 5.92 24.24
CA SER A 95 -10.83 7.35 23.93
C SER A 95 -12.08 8.20 24.20
N THR A 96 -13.27 7.67 23.92
CA THR A 96 -14.53 8.42 24.12
C THR A 96 -14.96 8.45 25.58
N LEU A 97 -14.71 7.38 26.34
CA LEU A 97 -14.97 7.35 27.78
C LEU A 97 -14.04 8.30 28.54
N ILE A 98 -12.73 8.28 28.24
CA ILE A 98 -11.75 9.20 28.85
C ILE A 98 -12.10 10.66 28.53
N LEU A 99 -12.49 10.98 27.30
CA LEU A 99 -12.89 12.34 26.93
C LEU A 99 -14.22 12.76 27.59
N ARG A 100 -15.16 11.84 27.82
CA ARG A 100 -16.41 12.14 28.53
C ARG A 100 -16.18 12.51 30.00
N ASP A 101 -15.27 11.81 30.68
CA ASP A 101 -14.88 12.13 32.06
C ASP A 101 -14.15 13.48 32.17
N LEU A 102 -13.38 13.86 31.15
CA LEU A 102 -12.69 15.16 31.09
C LEU A 102 -13.61 16.34 30.72
N THR A 103 -14.77 16.09 30.11
CA THR A 103 -15.79 17.13 29.80
C THR A 103 -16.86 17.31 30.88
N LEU A 104 -16.79 16.51 31.96
CA LEU A 104 -17.70 16.57 33.11
C LEU A 104 -17.05 17.24 34.36
N ILE A 105 -15.93 17.93 34.17
CA ILE A 105 -15.32 18.89 35.12
C ILE A 105 -15.38 20.27 34.48
#